data_AF-A0A8D0CY97-F1
#
_entry.id   AF-A0A8D0CY97-F1
#
_cell.length_a   1.000
_cell.length_b   1.000
_cell.length_c   1.000
_cell.angle_alpha   90.00
_cell.angle_beta   90.00
_cell.angle_gamma   90.00
#
_symmetry.space_group_name_H-M   'P 1'
#
loop_
_entity.id
_entity.type
_entity.pdbx_description
1 polymer ?
#
loop_
_entity_poly.entity_id
_entity_poly.type
_entity_poly.pdbx_seq_one_letter_code
_entity_poly.pdbx_strand_id
1 'polypeptide(L)'
;MDLAEQSPRCIPSEKTDNIKKNIKRFVIKEGEPSALVESSDSNLFITYSGSQQSVGIYKFGKNRITPAGQDKEQQYVGLVPIRRGDDSMQSKVYAFYKEKNKDTGFYSEMWLPYVTRVCMEDRGGIKNHLQFSWTSQMNARLFCGDPGSRQHLSELVDVATVHADQWQNTRIYALFRNEWGMSAVCVYSIQDIENIFTTSTFKGKVNHPGRSRQCVADSTKIPSEALKMIMENSEMEEWVQPINNSGPLLFNHHSYTHIYVDSSQNNDPTVLFLSLNNGGIHKVMQSKTQTFVIAEYRPFNHRAHVLRMVMNASSRKLYVNSRSELVQLDVANCAQYGNNCGDCVLARDPYCGWNGTHCTPE
;
A
#
# COMPACT_ATOMS: atom_id res chain seq x y z
N MET A 1 -20.28 10.80 42.63
CA MET A 1 -20.72 10.89 41.23
C MET A 1 -20.28 9.61 40.56
N ASP A 2 -21.22 8.70 40.32
CA ASP A 2 -20.98 7.44 39.62
C ASP A 2 -20.58 7.72 38.17
N LEU A 3 -19.30 7.52 37.87
CA LEU A 3 -18.80 7.40 36.50
C LEU A 3 -19.02 5.97 36.02
N ALA A 4 -20.29 5.56 35.93
CA ALA A 4 -20.67 4.53 34.98
C ALA A 4 -20.67 5.18 33.59
N GLU A 5 -19.47 5.55 33.10
CA GLU A 5 -19.28 5.91 31.71
C GLU A 5 -19.72 4.71 30.87
N GLN A 6 -20.87 4.86 30.23
CA GLN A 6 -21.34 3.93 29.22
C GLN A 6 -20.19 3.73 28.25
N SER A 7 -19.64 2.51 28.23
CA SER A 7 -18.63 2.15 27.24
C SER A 7 -19.16 2.57 25.87
N PRO A 8 -18.42 3.37 25.08
CA PRO A 8 -18.92 3.89 23.82
C PRO A 8 -19.38 2.71 22.96
N ARG A 9 -20.70 2.58 22.82
CA ARG A 9 -21.30 1.55 21.99
C ARG A 9 -21.17 2.01 20.55
N CYS A 10 -20.28 1.38 19.79
CA CYS A 10 -20.25 1.51 18.35
C CYS A 10 -21.53 0.90 17.76
N ILE A 11 -22.58 1.72 17.63
CA ILE A 11 -23.80 1.31 16.92
C ILE A 11 -23.45 1.25 15.43
N PRO A 12 -23.54 0.07 14.79
CA PRO A 12 -23.31 -0.04 13.35
C PRO A 12 -24.34 0.79 12.60
N SER A 13 -23.92 1.56 11.59
CA SER A 13 -24.90 2.23 10.73
C SER A 13 -25.67 1.20 9.91
N GLU A 14 -26.94 1.45 9.60
CA GLU A 14 -27.75 0.58 8.73
C GLU A 14 -27.03 0.29 7.39
N LYS A 15 -26.19 1.23 6.92
CA LYS A 15 -25.35 1.07 5.71
C LYS A 15 -24.33 -0.06 5.83
N THR A 16 -23.87 -0.38 7.03
CA THR A 16 -22.90 -1.47 7.29
C THR A 16 -23.54 -2.84 7.48
N ASP A 17 -24.85 -2.92 7.71
CA ASP A 17 -25.54 -4.20 7.94
C ASP A 17 -25.55 -5.10 6.70
N ASN A 18 -25.67 -4.49 5.51
CA ASN A 18 -25.55 -5.23 4.25
C ASN A 18 -24.14 -5.82 4.09
N ILE A 19 -23.09 -5.07 4.44
CA ILE A 19 -21.71 -5.56 4.42
C ILE A 19 -21.57 -6.75 5.39
N LYS A 20 -22.07 -6.61 6.62
CA LYS A 20 -22.04 -7.67 7.63
C LYS A 20 -22.75 -8.94 7.16
N LYS A 21 -23.91 -8.82 6.53
CA LYS A 21 -24.65 -9.98 6.01
C LYS A 21 -23.85 -10.69 4.91
N ASN A 22 -23.22 -9.94 4.01
CA ASN A 22 -22.47 -10.50 2.89
C ASN A 22 -21.12 -11.10 3.28
N ILE A 23 -20.48 -10.59 4.34
CA ILE A 23 -19.15 -11.07 4.77
C ILE A 23 -19.21 -12.27 5.72
N LYS A 24 -20.36 -12.58 6.34
CA LYS A 24 -20.48 -13.62 7.40
C LYS A 24 -19.90 -15.00 7.07
N ARG A 25 -19.74 -15.35 5.79
CA ARG A 25 -19.19 -16.64 5.34
C ARG A 25 -17.77 -16.53 4.74
N PHE A 26 -17.18 -15.34 4.78
CA PHE A 26 -15.85 -15.08 4.25
C PHE A 26 -14.81 -15.16 5.38
N VAL A 27 -13.79 -15.99 5.18
CA VAL A 27 -12.68 -16.13 6.14
C VAL A 27 -11.62 -15.10 5.79
N ILE A 28 -11.50 -14.06 6.61
CA ILE A 28 -10.45 -13.05 6.49
C ILE A 28 -9.18 -13.62 7.12
N LYS A 29 -8.09 -13.71 6.36
CA LYS A 29 -6.79 -14.14 6.87
C LYS A 29 -6.13 -13.01 7.67
N GLU A 30 -5.35 -13.39 8.68
CA GLU A 30 -4.57 -12.43 9.47
C GLU A 30 -3.64 -11.64 8.54
N GLY A 31 -3.62 -10.31 8.68
CA GLY A 31 -2.74 -9.43 7.91
C GLY A 31 -3.24 -9.02 6.53
N GLU A 32 -4.40 -9.49 6.05
CA GLU A 32 -4.92 -9.07 4.74
C GLU A 32 -5.28 -7.58 4.70
N PRO A 33 -4.73 -6.82 3.74
CA PRO A 33 -5.17 -5.46 3.47
C PRO A 33 -6.69 -5.34 3.25
N SER A 34 -7.29 -4.35 3.90
CA SER A 34 -8.70 -4.04 3.74
C SER A 34 -8.95 -2.53 3.80
N ALA A 35 -9.98 -2.09 3.09
CA ALA A 35 -10.36 -0.69 2.99
C ALA A 35 -11.88 -0.56 2.96
N LEU A 36 -12.42 0.21 3.90
CA LEU A 36 -13.83 0.62 3.87
C LEU A 36 -13.94 1.94 3.12
N VAL A 37 -14.68 1.93 2.00
CA VAL A 37 -14.99 3.12 1.22
C VAL A 37 -16.42 3.52 1.51
N GLU A 38 -16.57 4.58 2.30
CA GLU A 38 -17.88 5.16 2.60
C GLU A 38 -18.34 6.09 1.47
N SER A 39 -19.46 5.77 0.84
CA SER A 39 -20.16 6.63 -0.14
C SER A 39 -21.67 6.62 0.15
N SER A 40 -22.52 6.80 -0.87
CA SER A 40 -23.96 6.55 -0.77
C SER A 40 -24.24 5.10 -0.37
N ASP A 41 -23.54 4.15 -0.99
CA ASP A 41 -23.53 2.72 -0.68
C ASP A 41 -22.15 2.35 -0.10
N SER A 42 -22.02 2.11 1.21
CA SER A 42 -20.74 1.71 1.80
C SER A 42 -20.23 0.41 1.18
N ASN A 43 -18.97 0.39 0.73
CA ASN A 43 -18.33 -0.79 0.15
C ASN A 43 -17.05 -1.13 0.92
N LEU A 44 -16.89 -2.41 1.24
CA LEU A 44 -15.70 -2.96 1.88
C LEU A 44 -14.89 -3.75 0.85
N PHE A 45 -13.64 -3.37 0.68
CA PHE A 45 -12.67 -4.07 -0.16
C PHE A 45 -11.70 -4.84 0.73
N ILE A 46 -11.47 -6.11 0.42
CA ILE A 46 -10.57 -6.99 1.16
C ILE A 46 -9.74 -7.80 0.16
N THR A 47 -8.44 -7.91 0.38
CA THR A 47 -7.60 -8.81 -0.40
C THR A 47 -7.63 -10.24 0.16
N TYR A 48 -7.28 -11.20 -0.68
CA TYR A 48 -7.11 -12.59 -0.28
C TYR A 48 -5.88 -13.16 -0.95
N SER A 49 -4.85 -13.40 -0.16
CA SER A 49 -3.56 -13.93 -0.56
C SER A 49 -3.55 -15.47 -0.54
N GLY A 50 -2.66 -16.10 -1.31
CA GLY A 50 -2.50 -17.54 -1.39
C GLY A 50 -2.29 -18.03 -2.82
N SER A 51 -2.55 -19.32 -3.05
CA SER A 51 -2.37 -20.01 -4.33
C SER A 51 -3.66 -20.62 -4.91
N GLN A 52 -4.82 -20.29 -4.32
CA GLN A 52 -6.12 -20.83 -4.72
C GLN A 52 -6.79 -19.96 -5.79
N GLN A 53 -7.79 -20.51 -6.49
CA GLN A 53 -8.59 -19.76 -7.48
C GLN A 53 -9.31 -18.52 -6.91
N SER A 54 -9.40 -18.42 -5.59
CA SER A 54 -10.06 -17.32 -4.87
C SER A 54 -9.12 -16.15 -4.55
N VAL A 55 -7.87 -16.17 -5.02
CA VAL A 55 -6.87 -15.12 -4.72
C VAL A 55 -7.19 -13.84 -5.48
N GLY A 56 -7.19 -12.70 -4.77
CA GLY A 56 -7.43 -11.40 -5.36
C GLY A 56 -8.18 -10.42 -4.46
N ILE A 57 -8.75 -9.39 -5.06
CA ILE A 57 -9.56 -8.38 -4.36
C ILE A 57 -11.03 -8.82 -4.34
N TYR A 58 -11.67 -8.73 -3.18
CA TYR A 58 -13.11 -8.89 -2.99
C TYR A 58 -13.74 -7.54 -2.70
N LYS A 59 -14.95 -7.33 -3.23
CA LYS A 59 -15.82 -6.20 -2.86
C LYS A 59 -17.09 -6.73 -2.21
N PHE A 60 -17.42 -6.19 -1.05
CA PHE A 60 -18.65 -6.42 -0.30
C PHE A 60 -19.41 -5.10 -0.16
N GLY A 61 -20.74 -5.16 -0.24
CA GLY A 61 -21.59 -3.97 -0.23
C GLY A 61 -22.87 -4.25 -1.01
N LYS A 62 -23.33 -3.29 -1.80
CA LYS A 62 -24.51 -3.46 -2.66
C LYS A 62 -24.31 -4.53 -3.75
N ASN A 63 -23.15 -4.52 -4.39
CA ASN A 63 -22.76 -5.50 -5.39
C ASN A 63 -21.54 -6.27 -4.89
N ARG A 64 -21.65 -7.59 -4.79
CA ARG A 64 -20.52 -8.46 -4.46
C ARG A 64 -19.72 -8.75 -5.72
N ILE A 65 -18.42 -8.47 -5.69
CA ILE A 65 -17.49 -8.79 -6.78
C ILE A 65 -16.37 -9.66 -6.23
N THR A 66 -16.00 -10.68 -6.99
CA THR A 66 -14.91 -11.61 -6.68
C THR A 66 -13.79 -11.51 -7.70
N PRO A 67 -12.57 -11.99 -7.37
CA PRO A 67 -11.53 -12.21 -8.36
C PRO A 67 -12.01 -13.16 -9.45
N ALA A 68 -11.58 -12.93 -10.69
CA ALA A 68 -11.68 -13.96 -11.71
C ALA A 68 -10.73 -15.11 -11.34
N GLY A 69 -11.18 -16.34 -11.49
CA GLY A 69 -10.38 -17.52 -11.13
C GLY A 69 -9.03 -17.50 -11.85
N GLN A 70 -7.95 -17.47 -11.07
CA GLN A 70 -6.57 -17.47 -11.55
C GLN A 70 -5.77 -18.56 -10.86
N ASP A 71 -4.93 -19.26 -11.60
CA ASP A 71 -3.93 -20.17 -11.06
C ASP A 71 -2.62 -19.38 -10.89
N LYS A 72 -2.57 -18.54 -9.86
CA LYS A 72 -1.42 -17.69 -9.52
C LYS A 72 -1.29 -17.63 -8.00
N GLU A 73 -0.05 -17.64 -7.51
CA GLU A 73 0.22 -17.43 -6.09
C GLU A 73 0.55 -15.96 -5.86
N GLN A 74 -0.31 -15.25 -5.11
CA GLN A 74 -0.17 -13.82 -4.84
C GLN A 74 -0.24 -13.53 -3.35
N GLN A 75 0.57 -12.57 -2.90
CA GLN A 75 0.57 -12.05 -1.53
C GLN A 75 0.40 -10.54 -1.54
N TYR A 76 -0.74 -10.07 -1.05
CA TYR A 76 -1.10 -8.66 -0.99
C TYR A 76 -0.51 -8.00 0.25
N VAL A 77 0.09 -6.83 0.04
CA VAL A 77 0.76 -6.06 1.10
C VAL A 77 0.13 -4.68 1.31
N GLY A 78 -0.69 -4.20 0.36
CA GLY A 78 -1.41 -2.94 0.54
C GLY A 78 -2.64 -2.80 -0.33
N LEU A 79 -3.57 -1.97 0.14
CA LEU A 79 -4.83 -1.65 -0.53
C LEU A 79 -5.14 -0.17 -0.33
N VAL A 80 -5.19 0.58 -1.44
CA VAL A 80 -5.23 2.04 -1.44
C VAL A 80 -6.44 2.51 -2.24
N PRO A 81 -7.54 2.92 -1.59
CA PRO A 81 -8.66 3.55 -2.26
C PRO A 81 -8.31 4.99 -2.65
N ILE A 82 -8.44 5.32 -3.93
CA ILE A 82 -8.23 6.66 -4.47
C ILE A 82 -9.54 7.18 -5.05
N ARG A 83 -10.07 8.24 -4.42
CA ARG A 83 -11.28 8.92 -4.88
C ARG A 83 -10.91 10.05 -5.81
N ARG A 84 -11.69 10.19 -6.88
CA ARG A 84 -11.57 11.29 -7.83
C ARG A 84 -12.67 12.31 -7.57
N GLY A 85 -12.27 13.49 -7.11
CA GLY A 85 -13.19 14.58 -6.79
C GLY A 85 -13.80 15.23 -8.04
N ASP A 86 -13.10 15.16 -9.17
CA ASP A 86 -13.54 15.63 -10.48
C ASP A 86 -14.58 14.71 -11.14
N ASP A 87 -14.37 13.39 -11.04
CA ASP A 87 -15.32 12.37 -11.48
C ASP A 87 -15.29 11.17 -10.55
N SER A 88 -16.28 11.08 -9.66
CA SER A 88 -16.41 9.98 -8.71
C SER A 88 -16.46 8.60 -9.38
N MET A 89 -16.94 8.50 -10.62
CA MET A 89 -17.02 7.24 -11.37
C MET A 89 -15.63 6.72 -11.75
N GLN A 90 -14.64 7.60 -11.84
CA GLN A 90 -13.25 7.24 -12.11
C GLN A 90 -12.46 6.90 -10.84
N SER A 91 -13.11 6.80 -9.68
CA SER A 91 -12.49 6.35 -8.43
C SER A 91 -12.09 4.88 -8.50
N LYS A 92 -10.89 4.56 -8.00
CA LYS A 92 -10.27 3.24 -8.13
C LYS A 92 -9.71 2.77 -6.81
N VAL A 93 -9.61 1.46 -6.66
CA VAL A 93 -8.83 0.83 -5.60
C VAL A 93 -7.58 0.24 -6.24
N TYR A 94 -6.42 0.60 -5.70
CA TYR A 94 -5.14 0.03 -6.08
C TYR A 94 -4.74 -1.00 -5.03
N ALA A 95 -4.27 -2.17 -5.46
CA ALA A 95 -3.71 -3.17 -4.56
C ALA A 95 -2.29 -3.51 -4.97
N PHE A 96 -1.42 -3.63 -3.97
CA PHE A 96 0.01 -3.89 -4.12
C PHE A 96 0.29 -5.29 -3.62
N TYR A 97 0.99 -6.09 -4.42
CA TYR A 97 1.22 -7.49 -4.13
C TYR A 97 2.50 -8.00 -4.77
N LYS A 98 2.97 -9.14 -4.30
CA LYS A 98 3.96 -9.95 -4.99
C LYS A 98 3.33 -11.22 -5.54
N GLU A 99 3.76 -11.65 -6.71
CA GLU A 99 3.31 -12.85 -7.40
C GLU A 99 4.48 -13.80 -7.60
N LYS A 100 4.27 -15.10 -7.35
CA LYS A 100 5.33 -16.11 -7.57
C LYS A 100 5.52 -16.35 -9.06
N ASN A 101 6.74 -16.23 -9.55
CA ASN A 101 7.07 -16.45 -10.95
C ASN A 101 6.84 -17.92 -11.34
N LYS A 102 6.12 -18.14 -12.44
CA LYS A 102 5.86 -19.46 -13.02
C LYS A 102 6.78 -19.83 -14.18
N ASP A 103 7.71 -18.95 -14.57
CA ASP A 103 8.66 -19.24 -15.64
C ASP A 103 9.58 -20.40 -15.26
N THR A 104 9.88 -21.27 -16.22
CA THR A 104 10.72 -22.47 -16.06
C THR A 104 12.22 -22.22 -16.24
N GLY A 105 12.65 -20.95 -16.26
CA GLY A 105 14.05 -20.56 -16.43
C GLY A 105 14.82 -20.44 -15.11
N PHE A 106 16.06 -19.91 -15.15
CA PHE A 106 16.90 -19.65 -13.96
C PHE A 106 16.25 -18.75 -12.88
N TYR A 107 15.16 -18.07 -13.24
CA TYR A 107 14.38 -17.17 -12.40
C TYR A 107 13.06 -17.80 -11.90
N SER A 108 12.91 -19.11 -12.07
CA SER A 108 11.82 -19.89 -11.48
C SER A 108 11.87 -19.73 -9.97
N GLU A 109 10.72 -19.51 -9.34
CA GLU A 109 10.53 -19.29 -7.88
C GLU A 109 10.76 -17.88 -7.34
N MET A 110 11.27 -16.91 -8.11
CA MET A 110 11.34 -15.53 -7.63
C MET A 110 9.96 -14.90 -7.48
N TRP A 111 9.80 -14.09 -6.43
CA TRP A 111 8.64 -13.21 -6.30
C TRP A 111 8.77 -12.00 -7.23
N LEU A 112 7.66 -11.52 -7.74
CA LEU A 112 7.60 -10.41 -8.69
C LEU A 112 6.65 -9.35 -8.16
N PRO A 113 7.01 -8.06 -8.18
CA PRO A 113 6.21 -7.03 -7.55
C PRO A 113 5.21 -6.42 -8.54
N TYR A 114 3.96 -6.27 -8.12
CA TYR A 114 2.87 -5.79 -8.93
C TYR A 114 2.01 -4.76 -8.22
N VAL A 115 1.43 -3.88 -9.03
CA VAL A 115 0.26 -3.08 -8.67
C VAL A 115 -0.91 -3.49 -9.57
N THR A 116 -2.08 -3.66 -8.98
CA THR A 116 -3.34 -3.83 -9.72
C THR A 116 -4.28 -2.69 -9.38
N ARG A 117 -5.19 -2.36 -10.31
CA ARG A 117 -6.27 -1.43 -10.08
C ARG A 117 -7.61 -2.03 -10.46
N VAL A 118 -8.66 -1.65 -9.71
CA VAL A 118 -10.06 -1.96 -10.02
C VAL A 118 -10.91 -0.71 -9.84
N CYS A 119 -11.97 -0.57 -10.64
CA CYS A 119 -12.92 0.53 -10.52
C CYS A 119 -13.87 0.30 -9.35
N MET A 120 -14.07 1.33 -8.51
CA MET A 120 -14.94 1.22 -7.33
C MET A 120 -16.39 0.86 -7.71
N GLU A 121 -16.88 1.37 -8.85
CA GLU A 121 -18.26 1.21 -9.32
C GLU A 121 -18.49 -0.04 -10.19
N ASP A 122 -17.48 -0.90 -10.36
CA ASP A 122 -17.62 -2.15 -11.11
C ASP A 122 -18.70 -3.06 -10.48
N ARG A 123 -19.53 -3.62 -11.35
CA ARG A 123 -20.67 -4.50 -11.04
C ARG A 123 -20.50 -5.91 -11.64
N GLY A 124 -19.38 -6.15 -12.32
CA GLY A 124 -19.10 -7.37 -13.06
C GLY A 124 -19.65 -7.35 -14.47
N GLY A 125 -19.41 -8.44 -15.20
CA GLY A 125 -19.80 -8.63 -16.59
C GLY A 125 -21.16 -9.30 -16.76
N ILE A 126 -21.53 -9.55 -18.02
CA ILE A 126 -22.75 -10.26 -18.38
C ILE A 126 -22.72 -11.73 -17.98
N LYS A 127 -23.88 -12.40 -18.06
CA LYS A 127 -23.98 -13.85 -17.86
C LYS A 127 -22.97 -14.59 -18.76
N ASN A 128 -22.34 -15.62 -18.21
CA ASN A 128 -21.28 -16.44 -18.82
C ASN A 128 -19.94 -15.72 -19.09
N HIS A 129 -19.81 -14.40 -18.87
CA HIS A 129 -18.55 -13.67 -19.03
C HIS A 129 -18.33 -12.74 -17.84
N LEU A 130 -17.47 -13.14 -16.89
CA LEU A 130 -17.12 -12.35 -15.70
C LEU A 130 -18.33 -11.90 -14.85
N GLN A 131 -19.41 -12.69 -14.83
CA GLN A 131 -20.55 -12.40 -13.96
C GLN A 131 -20.09 -12.36 -12.49
N PHE A 132 -20.39 -11.26 -11.78
CA PHE A 132 -19.94 -11.00 -10.41
C PHE A 132 -18.40 -11.03 -10.22
N SER A 133 -17.64 -10.89 -11.30
CA SER A 133 -16.16 -10.87 -11.29
C SER A 133 -15.65 -9.55 -11.84
N TRP A 134 -14.45 -9.11 -11.46
CA TRP A 134 -13.90 -7.83 -11.93
C TRP A 134 -13.81 -7.77 -13.46
N THR A 135 -14.29 -6.67 -14.03
CA THR A 135 -14.16 -6.35 -15.46
C THR A 135 -13.15 -5.24 -15.71
N SER A 136 -12.86 -4.44 -14.68
CA SER A 136 -11.96 -3.30 -14.73
C SER A 136 -10.52 -3.61 -14.31
N GLN A 137 -10.22 -4.85 -13.90
CA GLN A 137 -8.92 -5.19 -13.35
C GLN A 137 -7.80 -5.05 -14.39
N MET A 138 -6.72 -4.38 -13.99
CA MET A 138 -5.48 -4.23 -14.78
C MET A 138 -4.29 -4.32 -13.85
N ASN A 139 -3.22 -4.99 -14.29
CA ASN A 139 -2.02 -5.27 -13.49
C ASN A 139 -0.77 -4.71 -14.20
N ALA A 140 0.17 -4.16 -13.45
CA ALA A 140 1.47 -3.71 -13.98
C ALA A 140 2.58 -4.07 -13.01
N ARG A 141 3.78 -4.38 -13.53
CA ARG A 141 4.95 -4.63 -12.69
C ARG A 141 5.48 -3.33 -12.09
N LEU A 142 6.04 -3.42 -10.90
CA LEU A 142 6.78 -2.33 -10.25
C LEU A 142 8.28 -2.52 -10.49
N PHE A 143 8.98 -1.45 -10.85
CA PHE A 143 10.44 -1.44 -10.89
C PHE A 143 10.98 -0.73 -9.65
N CYS A 144 11.93 -1.34 -8.94
CA CYS A 144 12.73 -0.67 -7.93
C CYS A 144 14.18 -1.13 -8.05
N GLY A 145 15.08 -0.21 -8.37
CA GLY A 145 16.48 -0.51 -8.63
C GLY A 145 17.23 0.72 -9.14
N ASP A 146 18.53 0.57 -9.37
CA ASP A 146 19.33 1.63 -10.00
C ASP A 146 19.07 1.63 -11.52
N PRO A 147 18.60 2.74 -12.11
CA PRO A 147 18.37 2.86 -13.55
C PRO A 147 19.59 2.53 -14.41
N GLY A 148 20.81 2.74 -13.89
CA GLY A 148 22.07 2.45 -14.58
C GLY A 148 22.52 0.99 -14.48
N SER A 149 21.91 0.20 -13.60
CA SER A 149 22.27 -1.19 -13.35
C SER A 149 21.14 -2.14 -13.78
N ARG A 150 21.47 -3.41 -14.03
CA ARG A 150 20.44 -4.46 -14.23
C ARG A 150 19.89 -5.01 -12.90
N GLN A 151 20.38 -4.52 -11.76
CA GLN A 151 20.00 -5.00 -10.45
C GLN A 151 18.73 -4.27 -9.99
N HIS A 152 17.65 -5.04 -9.84
CA HIS A 152 16.38 -4.59 -9.32
C HIS A 152 15.94 -5.52 -8.19
N LEU A 153 15.14 -4.99 -7.27
CA LEU A 153 14.58 -5.75 -6.18
C LEU A 153 13.27 -6.39 -6.61
N SER A 154 13.15 -7.69 -6.34
CA SER A 154 12.08 -8.57 -6.82
C SER A 154 10.97 -8.75 -5.79
N GLU A 155 11.29 -8.70 -4.49
CA GLU A 155 10.32 -8.96 -3.43
C GLU A 155 9.72 -7.64 -2.91
N LEU A 156 8.43 -7.42 -3.15
CA LEU A 156 7.68 -6.37 -2.47
C LEU A 156 7.29 -6.84 -1.06
N VAL A 157 7.69 -6.09 -0.04
CA VAL A 157 7.51 -6.44 1.38
C VAL A 157 6.30 -5.73 1.99
N ASP A 158 6.22 -4.42 1.83
CA ASP A 158 5.16 -3.59 2.42
C ASP A 158 5.02 -2.26 1.66
N VAL A 159 3.89 -1.56 1.84
CA VAL A 159 3.67 -0.23 1.25
C VAL A 159 3.03 0.73 2.25
N ALA A 160 3.49 1.98 2.23
CA ALA A 160 2.88 3.10 2.95
C ALA A 160 2.37 4.15 1.97
N THR A 161 1.19 4.70 2.24
CA THR A 161 0.56 5.74 1.41
C THR A 161 0.62 7.09 2.09
N VAL A 162 1.13 8.08 1.37
CA VAL A 162 1.03 9.50 1.73
C VAL A 162 0.00 10.13 0.81
N HIS A 163 -1.20 10.34 1.34
CA HIS A 163 -2.29 10.99 0.60
C HIS A 163 -2.00 12.46 0.37
N ALA A 164 -2.33 12.93 -0.83
CA ALA A 164 -2.26 14.34 -1.20
C ALA A 164 -3.67 14.87 -1.53
N ASP A 165 -3.85 16.19 -1.44
CA ASP A 165 -5.11 16.87 -1.78
C ASP A 165 -5.51 16.59 -3.24
N GLN A 166 -4.53 16.62 -4.12
CA GLN A 166 -4.64 16.14 -5.50
C GLN A 166 -4.24 14.67 -5.55
N TRP A 167 -5.17 13.82 -6.00
CA TRP A 167 -4.96 12.36 -6.05
C TRP A 167 -3.72 11.98 -6.88
N GLN A 168 -3.41 12.75 -7.93
CA GLN A 168 -2.25 12.57 -8.80
C GLN A 168 -0.94 12.56 -8.00
N ASN A 169 -0.87 13.39 -6.97
CA ASN A 169 0.31 13.60 -6.14
C ASN A 169 0.36 12.66 -4.94
N THR A 170 -0.62 11.76 -4.78
CA THR A 170 -0.58 10.73 -3.74
C THR A 170 0.62 9.83 -3.98
N ARG A 171 1.47 9.68 -2.95
CA ARG A 171 2.73 8.92 -3.03
C ARG A 171 2.60 7.57 -2.36
N ILE A 172 3.20 6.56 -2.99
CA ILE A 172 3.31 5.20 -2.47
C ILE A 172 4.78 4.92 -2.19
N TYR A 173 5.13 4.79 -0.92
CA TYR A 173 6.45 4.36 -0.47
C TYR A 173 6.41 2.84 -0.34
N ALA A 174 7.12 2.17 -1.25
CA ALA A 174 7.15 0.71 -1.31
C ALA A 174 8.49 0.20 -0.79
N LEU A 175 8.40 -0.70 0.18
CA LEU A 175 9.53 -1.40 0.76
C LEU A 175 9.77 -2.69 -0.02
N PHE A 176 10.97 -2.83 -0.55
CA PHE A 176 11.44 -3.99 -1.30
C PHE A 176 12.55 -4.72 -0.57
N ARG A 177 12.73 -5.98 -0.92
CA ARG A 177 13.85 -6.83 -0.53
C ARG A 177 14.36 -7.62 -1.73
N ASN A 178 15.63 -8.01 -1.68
CA ASN A 178 16.22 -8.95 -2.63
C ASN A 178 16.68 -10.24 -1.95
N GLU A 179 17.14 -11.20 -2.75
CA GLU A 179 17.58 -12.52 -2.30
C GLU A 179 18.77 -12.49 -1.32
N TRP A 180 19.53 -11.39 -1.28
CA TRP A 180 20.64 -11.21 -0.34
C TRP A 180 20.23 -10.53 0.97
N GLY A 181 18.93 -10.31 1.19
CA GLY A 181 18.40 -9.68 2.39
C GLY A 181 18.64 -8.17 2.46
N MET A 182 19.05 -7.53 1.37
CA MET A 182 19.12 -6.07 1.28
C MET A 182 17.72 -5.52 1.10
N SER A 183 17.42 -4.42 1.79
CA SER A 183 16.14 -3.74 1.67
C SER A 183 16.29 -2.41 0.96
N ALA A 184 15.26 -2.01 0.22
CA ALA A 184 15.21 -0.74 -0.46
C ALA A 184 13.83 -0.08 -0.38
N VAL A 185 13.78 1.25 -0.42
CA VAL A 185 12.51 2.00 -0.48
C VAL A 185 12.44 2.78 -1.78
N CYS A 186 11.45 2.50 -2.62
CA CYS A 186 11.14 3.27 -3.83
C CYS A 186 9.82 4.02 -3.66
N VAL A 187 9.68 5.17 -4.33
CA VAL A 187 8.48 6.00 -4.26
C VAL A 187 7.83 6.10 -5.63
N TYR A 188 6.52 5.88 -5.68
CA TYR A 188 5.70 6.00 -6.88
C TYR A 188 4.63 7.07 -6.67
N SER A 189 4.20 7.74 -7.73
CA SER A 189 2.99 8.56 -7.71
C SER A 189 1.81 7.75 -8.29
N ILE A 190 0.60 8.03 -7.80
CA ILE A 190 -0.61 7.44 -8.40
C ILE A 190 -0.77 7.91 -9.86
N GLN A 191 -0.31 9.12 -10.21
CA GLN A 191 -0.31 9.60 -11.59
C GLN A 191 0.55 8.73 -12.52
N ASP A 192 1.77 8.38 -12.10
CA ASP A 192 2.67 7.54 -12.92
C ASP A 192 2.11 6.12 -13.09
N ILE A 193 1.53 5.56 -12.03
CA ILE A 193 0.81 4.28 -12.08
C ILE A 193 -0.35 4.35 -13.08
N GLU A 194 -1.17 5.40 -13.00
CA GLU A 194 -2.32 5.58 -13.90
C GLU A 194 -1.88 5.78 -15.35
N ASN A 195 -0.77 6.47 -15.59
CA ASN A 195 -0.18 6.65 -16.91
C ASN A 195 0.12 5.29 -17.54
N ILE A 196 0.84 4.40 -16.85
CA ILE A 196 1.13 3.05 -17.37
C ILE A 196 -0.14 2.30 -17.78
N PHE A 197 -1.18 2.34 -16.95
CA PHE A 197 -2.42 1.64 -17.30
C PHE A 197 -3.20 2.25 -18.47
N THR A 198 -2.98 3.53 -18.76
CA THR A 198 -3.66 4.25 -19.85
C THR A 198 -2.86 4.22 -21.15
N THR A 199 -1.53 4.25 -21.10
CA THR A 199 -0.66 4.36 -22.27
C THR A 199 -0.02 3.03 -22.69
N SER A 200 0.32 2.15 -21.74
CA SER A 200 1.07 0.93 -22.05
C SER A 200 0.21 -0.11 -22.76
N THR A 201 0.83 -0.89 -23.66
CA THR A 201 0.20 -2.04 -24.29
C THR A 201 0.01 -3.18 -23.30
N PHE A 202 -0.89 -4.12 -23.63
CA PHE A 202 -1.02 -5.34 -22.86
C PHE A 202 0.07 -6.34 -23.27
N LYS A 203 0.60 -7.06 -22.28
CA LYS A 203 1.69 -7.99 -22.49
C LYS A 203 1.39 -9.03 -23.58
N GLY A 204 2.33 -9.20 -24.51
CA GLY A 204 2.25 -10.23 -25.57
C GLY A 204 1.20 -9.99 -26.68
N LYS A 205 0.56 -8.81 -26.75
CA LYS A 205 -0.41 -8.49 -27.82
C LYS A 205 -0.34 -7.04 -28.28
N VAL A 206 -0.56 -6.83 -29.59
CA VAL A 206 -0.66 -5.49 -30.19
C VAL A 206 -2.09 -4.99 -30.06
N ASN A 207 -2.36 -4.18 -29.02
CA ASN A 207 -3.58 -3.38 -28.79
C ASN A 207 -4.94 -4.12 -28.78
N HIS A 208 -5.73 -3.88 -27.73
CA HIS A 208 -7.12 -4.33 -27.63
C HIS A 208 -8.08 -3.15 -27.86
N PRO A 209 -8.37 -2.75 -29.12
CA PRO A 209 -9.10 -1.52 -29.43
C PRO A 209 -10.54 -1.46 -28.89
N GLY A 210 -11.08 -2.57 -28.35
CA GLY A 210 -12.39 -2.61 -27.69
C GLY A 210 -12.36 -2.62 -26.15
N ARG A 211 -11.19 -2.72 -25.51
CA ARG A 211 -11.10 -2.79 -24.05
C ARG A 211 -10.98 -1.39 -23.46
N SER A 212 -12.00 -0.96 -22.71
CA SER A 212 -11.94 0.30 -21.96
C SER A 212 -10.80 0.29 -20.94
N ARG A 213 -10.04 1.39 -20.91
CA ARG A 213 -9.02 1.66 -19.88
C ARG A 213 -9.56 2.54 -18.75
N GLN A 214 -10.78 3.06 -18.90
CA GLN A 214 -11.45 3.89 -17.91
C GLN A 214 -12.60 3.12 -17.25
N CYS A 215 -13.00 3.60 -16.08
CA CYS A 215 -14.20 3.09 -15.43
C CYS A 215 -15.43 3.44 -16.27
N VAL A 216 -16.36 2.49 -16.36
CA VAL A 216 -17.60 2.63 -17.13
C VAL A 216 -18.79 2.77 -16.20
N ALA A 217 -19.84 3.46 -16.67
CA ALA A 217 -21.03 3.67 -15.86
C ALA A 217 -21.82 2.39 -15.54
N ASP A 218 -21.78 1.41 -16.44
CA ASP A 218 -22.45 0.12 -16.25
C ASP A 218 -21.61 -1.00 -16.86
N SER A 219 -20.83 -1.67 -16.01
CA SER A 219 -19.95 -2.78 -16.42
C SER A 219 -20.74 -3.99 -16.96
N THR A 220 -22.02 -4.11 -16.62
CA THR A 220 -22.87 -5.20 -17.13
C THR A 220 -23.23 -5.04 -18.60
N LYS A 221 -22.92 -3.89 -19.20
CA LYS A 221 -23.15 -3.61 -20.63
C LYS A 221 -21.87 -3.68 -21.47
N ILE A 222 -20.75 -4.08 -20.89
CA ILE A 222 -19.50 -4.27 -21.64
C ILE A 222 -19.71 -5.39 -22.68
N PRO A 223 -19.35 -5.18 -23.96
CA PRO A 223 -19.48 -6.19 -25.00
C PRO A 223 -18.71 -7.47 -24.68
N SER A 224 -19.25 -8.62 -25.11
CA SER A 224 -18.67 -9.95 -24.86
C SER A 224 -17.23 -10.05 -25.36
N GLU A 225 -16.92 -9.43 -26.51
CA GLU A 225 -15.60 -9.40 -27.11
C GLU A 225 -14.58 -8.71 -26.19
N ALA A 226 -14.96 -7.58 -25.57
CA ALA A 226 -14.10 -6.87 -24.62
C ALA A 226 -13.92 -7.67 -23.32
N LEU A 227 -14.96 -8.35 -22.83
CA LEU A 227 -14.87 -9.23 -21.66
C LEU A 227 -13.93 -10.42 -21.90
N LYS A 228 -13.96 -11.02 -23.10
CA LYS A 228 -13.00 -12.07 -23.50
C LYS A 228 -11.57 -11.55 -23.45
N MET A 229 -11.32 -10.34 -23.97
CA MET A 229 -9.99 -9.71 -23.89
C MET A 229 -9.53 -9.49 -22.43
N ILE A 230 -10.45 -9.13 -21.53
CA ILE A 230 -10.15 -8.98 -20.10
C ILE A 230 -9.74 -10.32 -19.47
N MET A 231 -10.47 -11.39 -19.79
CA MET A 231 -10.18 -12.75 -19.31
C MET A 231 -8.86 -13.29 -19.84
N GLU A 232 -8.46 -12.92 -21.06
CA GLU A 232 -7.24 -13.40 -21.70
C GLU A 232 -5.97 -12.84 -21.06
N ASN A 233 -5.85 -11.52 -20.92
CA ASN A 233 -4.70 -10.90 -20.30
C ASN A 233 -5.04 -9.51 -19.76
N SER A 234 -4.63 -9.22 -18.52
CA SER A 234 -4.80 -7.90 -17.89
C SER A 234 -3.48 -7.25 -17.46
N GLU A 235 -2.33 -7.84 -17.81
CA GLU A 235 -0.99 -7.35 -17.49
C GLU A 235 -0.49 -6.37 -18.55
N MET A 236 0.03 -5.23 -18.10
CA MET A 236 0.72 -4.23 -18.93
C MET A 236 2.12 -4.71 -19.32
N GLU A 237 2.61 -4.30 -20.49
CA GLU A 237 3.97 -4.60 -20.96
C GLU A 237 5.01 -3.75 -20.23
N GLU A 238 4.76 -2.44 -20.06
CA GLU A 238 5.68 -1.53 -19.37
C GLU A 238 5.55 -1.64 -17.84
N TRP A 239 6.66 -1.38 -17.16
CA TRP A 239 6.75 -1.41 -15.71
C TRP A 239 6.61 0.01 -15.17
N VAL A 240 5.92 0.13 -14.04
CA VAL A 240 5.81 1.39 -13.30
C VAL A 240 7.18 1.71 -12.70
N GLN A 241 7.73 2.86 -13.11
CA GLN A 241 9.00 3.39 -12.61
C GLN A 241 8.78 4.26 -11.37
N PRO A 242 9.78 4.35 -10.46
CA PRO A 242 9.76 5.33 -9.37
C PRO A 242 9.67 6.76 -9.91
N ILE A 243 9.20 7.70 -9.06
CA ILE A 243 9.10 9.12 -9.41
C ILE A 243 10.42 9.62 -9.99
N ASN A 244 10.35 10.33 -11.12
CA ASN A 244 11.51 10.85 -11.88
C ASN A 244 12.52 9.78 -12.33
N ASN A 245 12.11 8.50 -12.44
CA ASN A 245 13.01 7.37 -12.69
C ASN A 245 14.17 7.33 -11.69
N SER A 246 13.91 7.73 -10.45
CA SER A 246 14.93 7.75 -9.39
C SER A 246 15.25 6.34 -8.91
N GLY A 247 16.49 6.16 -8.42
CA GLY A 247 16.86 4.97 -7.67
C GLY A 247 16.20 4.94 -6.29
N PRO A 248 16.41 3.87 -5.50
CA PRO A 248 15.84 3.76 -4.17
C PRO A 248 16.30 4.90 -3.24
N LEU A 249 15.37 5.43 -2.44
CA LEU A 249 15.65 6.46 -1.41
C LEU A 249 16.59 5.96 -0.32
N LEU A 250 16.49 4.66 -0.04
CA LEU A 250 17.27 3.95 0.96
C LEU A 250 17.62 2.60 0.34
N PHE A 251 18.88 2.17 0.48
CA PHE A 251 19.35 0.85 0.08
C PHE A 251 20.41 0.40 1.09
N ASN A 252 20.13 -0.67 1.86
CA ASN A 252 21.03 -1.13 2.92
C ASN A 252 20.86 -2.63 3.22
N HIS A 253 21.74 -3.15 4.09
CA HIS A 253 21.74 -4.54 4.55
C HIS A 253 20.79 -4.80 5.74
N HIS A 254 19.89 -3.88 6.07
CA HIS A 254 18.90 -4.13 7.11
C HIS A 254 17.73 -4.92 6.54
N SER A 255 17.23 -5.89 7.31
CA SER A 255 16.04 -6.66 6.94
C SER A 255 14.79 -5.99 7.51
N TYR A 256 14.22 -5.07 6.73
CA TYR A 256 13.00 -4.35 7.12
C TYR A 256 11.75 -5.16 6.79
N THR A 257 10.74 -5.10 7.65
CA THR A 257 9.50 -5.88 7.51
C THR A 257 8.26 -5.04 7.26
N HIS A 258 8.21 -3.81 7.77
CA HIS A 258 7.08 -2.90 7.57
C HIS A 258 7.58 -1.45 7.43
N ILE A 259 6.76 -0.63 6.79
CA ILE A 259 7.01 0.80 6.59
C ILE A 259 5.81 1.63 7.04
N TYR A 260 6.07 2.70 7.78
CA TYR A 260 5.12 3.78 8.02
C TYR A 260 5.77 5.10 7.64
N VAL A 261 5.01 6.04 7.08
CA VAL A 261 5.52 7.33 6.63
C VAL A 261 4.71 8.43 7.26
N ASP A 262 5.40 9.35 7.92
CA ASP A 262 4.86 10.63 8.36
C ASP A 262 5.42 11.74 7.48
N SER A 263 4.52 12.39 6.75
CA SER A 263 4.85 13.43 5.78
C SER A 263 3.75 14.46 5.76
N SER A 264 4.11 15.74 5.83
CA SER A 264 3.20 16.83 5.47
C SER A 264 3.25 17.02 3.96
N GLN A 265 2.08 17.02 3.29
CA GLN A 265 1.91 16.91 1.83
C GLN A 265 2.87 17.76 0.96
N ASN A 266 3.41 18.87 1.47
CA ASN A 266 4.27 19.81 0.75
C ASN A 266 5.54 20.27 1.51
N ASN A 267 5.85 19.70 2.68
CA ASN A 267 7.04 20.09 3.45
C ASN A 267 8.02 18.93 3.52
N ASP A 268 9.22 19.17 2.99
CA ASP A 268 10.40 18.42 3.41
C ASP A 268 10.78 18.91 4.81
N PRO A 269 11.08 18.00 5.77
CA PRO A 269 11.47 16.61 5.55
C PRO A 269 10.36 15.58 5.78
N THR A 270 10.45 14.43 5.10
CA THR A 270 9.59 13.25 5.36
C THR A 270 10.27 12.30 6.34
N VAL A 271 9.50 11.72 7.28
CA VAL A 271 10.01 10.75 8.25
C VAL A 271 9.43 9.37 7.97
N LEU A 272 10.31 8.38 7.83
CA LEU A 272 9.96 6.98 7.64
C LEU A 272 10.26 6.22 8.93
N PHE A 273 9.36 5.30 9.28
CA PHE A 273 9.55 4.32 10.35
C PHE A 273 9.62 2.95 9.70
N LEU A 274 10.76 2.29 9.82
CA LEU A 274 11.03 0.99 9.22
C LEU A 274 11.25 -0.03 10.33
N SER A 275 10.38 -1.04 10.42
CA SER A 275 10.54 -2.09 11.42
C SER A 275 11.55 -3.13 10.95
N LEU A 276 12.39 -3.58 11.86
CA LEU A 276 13.40 -4.62 11.65
C LEU A 276 12.83 -6.00 11.98
N ASN A 277 13.43 -7.05 11.42
CA ASN A 277 13.08 -8.45 11.71
C ASN A 277 13.25 -8.88 13.18
N ASN A 278 13.93 -8.08 14.01
CA ASN A 278 14.13 -8.32 15.44
C ASN A 278 13.18 -7.50 16.34
N GLY A 279 12.28 -6.71 15.75
CA GLY A 279 11.33 -5.86 16.48
C GLY A 279 11.81 -4.42 16.72
N GLY A 280 13.05 -4.09 16.35
CA GLY A 280 13.53 -2.71 16.36
C GLY A 280 12.83 -1.84 15.31
N ILE A 281 12.91 -0.52 15.45
CA ILE A 281 12.34 0.43 14.48
C ILE A 281 13.38 1.49 14.18
N HIS A 282 13.75 1.63 12.91
CA HIS A 282 14.54 2.76 12.45
C HIS A 282 13.63 3.95 12.15
N LYS A 283 13.97 5.10 12.74
CA LYS A 283 13.46 6.41 12.34
C LYS A 283 14.42 6.99 11.31
N VAL A 284 13.92 7.22 10.11
CA VAL A 284 14.71 7.67 8.96
C VAL A 284 14.15 8.99 8.49
N MET A 285 15.01 9.99 8.29
CA MET A 285 14.61 11.24 7.64
C MET A 285 15.03 11.21 6.18
N GLN A 286 14.11 11.64 5.33
CA GLN A 286 14.33 11.87 3.91
C GLN A 286 14.11 13.35 3.59
N SER A 287 15.13 13.97 3.00
CA SER A 287 15.08 15.30 2.40
C SER A 287 15.33 15.21 0.90
N LYS A 288 15.36 16.35 0.18
CA LYS A 288 15.71 16.39 -1.25
C LYS A 288 17.13 15.91 -1.55
N THR A 289 18.03 16.03 -0.58
CA THR A 289 19.47 15.82 -0.80
C THR A 289 20.01 14.56 -0.14
N GLN A 290 19.36 14.05 0.91
CA GLN A 290 19.87 12.93 1.68
C GLN A 290 18.75 12.14 2.37
N THR A 291 19.04 10.86 2.60
CA THR A 291 18.26 9.97 3.45
C THR A 291 19.20 9.35 4.47
N PHE A 292 18.88 9.43 5.77
CA PHE A 292 19.68 8.79 6.81
C PHE A 292 18.85 8.37 8.02
N VAL A 293 19.37 7.39 8.77
CA VAL A 293 18.78 6.89 10.01
C VAL A 293 19.10 7.86 11.15
N ILE A 294 18.07 8.40 11.79
CA ILE A 294 18.20 9.28 12.98
C ILE A 294 18.40 8.43 14.23
N ALA A 295 17.56 7.40 14.41
CA ALA A 295 17.52 6.61 15.64
C ALA A 295 17.00 5.18 15.40
N GLU A 296 17.37 4.26 16.29
CA GLU A 296 16.77 2.93 16.43
C GLU A 296 15.99 2.86 17.74
N TYR A 297 14.69 2.62 17.67
CA TYR A 297 13.86 2.29 18.83
C TYR A 297 13.83 0.78 19.05
N ARG A 298 13.84 0.36 20.33
CA ARG A 298 13.64 -1.02 20.75
C ARG A 298 12.36 -1.11 21.59
N PRO A 299 11.18 -1.15 20.95
CA PRO A 299 9.90 -1.16 21.66
C PRO A 299 9.71 -2.40 22.54
N PHE A 300 10.39 -3.49 22.22
CA PHE A 300 10.22 -4.78 22.89
C PHE A 300 11.52 -5.20 23.58
N ASN A 301 11.41 -5.77 24.78
CA ASN A 301 12.55 -6.33 25.53
C ASN A 301 12.99 -7.72 25.02
N HIS A 302 12.34 -8.23 23.97
CA HIS A 302 12.62 -9.50 23.33
C HIS A 302 12.49 -9.36 21.81
N ARG A 303 12.97 -10.36 21.05
CA ARG A 303 12.75 -10.37 19.60
C ARG A 303 11.27 -10.57 19.31
N ALA A 304 10.65 -9.60 18.65
CA ALA A 304 9.25 -9.65 18.27
C ALA A 304 9.08 -9.31 16.79
N HIS A 305 8.07 -9.91 16.16
CA HIS A 305 7.67 -9.55 14.80
C HIS A 305 6.63 -8.42 14.87
N VAL A 306 6.99 -7.25 14.37
CA VAL A 306 6.05 -6.14 14.21
C VAL A 306 4.98 -6.55 13.20
N LEU A 307 3.71 -6.40 13.56
CA LEU A 307 2.58 -6.69 12.68
C LEU A 307 2.03 -5.42 12.01
N ARG A 308 2.08 -4.29 12.72
CA ARG A 308 1.65 -2.99 12.19
C ARG A 308 2.25 -1.85 12.97
N MET A 309 2.38 -0.72 12.29
CA MET A 309 2.70 0.57 12.86
C MET A 309 1.62 1.58 12.47
N VAL A 310 1.14 2.37 13.44
CA VAL A 310 0.16 3.44 13.22
C VAL A 310 0.58 4.64 14.06
N MET A 311 0.52 5.85 13.52
CA MET A 311 0.84 7.06 14.27
C MET A 311 -0.38 7.92 14.50
N ASN A 312 -0.51 8.48 15.70
CA ASN A 312 -1.30 9.69 15.91
C ASN A 312 -0.41 10.90 15.59
N ALA A 313 -0.58 11.47 14.40
CA ALA A 313 0.23 12.58 13.89
C ALA A 313 0.18 13.82 14.80
N SER A 314 -0.98 14.16 15.37
CA SER A 314 -1.14 15.33 16.25
C SER A 314 -0.35 15.21 17.55
N SER A 315 -0.27 14.01 18.12
CA SER A 315 0.47 13.75 19.37
C SER A 315 1.89 13.20 19.16
N ARG A 316 2.29 12.94 17.91
CA ARG A 316 3.55 12.28 17.54
C ARG A 316 3.81 11.00 18.36
N LYS A 317 2.77 10.20 18.55
CA LYS A 317 2.86 8.88 19.21
C LYS A 317 2.73 7.79 18.17
N LEU A 318 3.74 6.92 18.09
CA LEU A 318 3.75 5.76 17.22
C LEU A 318 3.32 4.52 18.02
N TYR A 319 2.27 3.86 17.56
CA TYR A 319 1.76 2.63 18.12
C TYR A 319 2.28 1.46 17.28
N VAL A 320 2.89 0.49 17.95
CA VAL A 320 3.55 -0.65 17.35
C VAL A 320 3.03 -1.90 18.03
N ASN A 321 2.49 -2.85 17.27
CA ASN A 321 1.99 -4.09 17.83
C ASN A 321 2.73 -5.32 17.33
N SER A 322 2.85 -6.31 18.22
CA SER A 322 3.23 -7.68 17.92
C SER A 322 2.00 -8.59 18.10
N ARG A 323 2.21 -9.92 18.09
CA ARG A 323 1.16 -10.89 18.43
C ARG A 323 0.73 -10.83 19.91
N SER A 324 1.59 -10.33 20.80
CA SER A 324 1.40 -10.41 22.26
C SER A 324 1.25 -9.06 22.95
N GLU A 325 1.68 -7.96 22.35
CA GLU A 325 1.72 -6.66 23.01
C GLU A 325 1.55 -5.48 22.04
N LEU A 326 1.11 -4.35 22.59
CA LEU A 326 1.00 -3.05 21.92
C LEU A 326 1.85 -2.04 22.70
N VAL A 327 2.80 -1.41 22.01
CA VAL A 327 3.73 -0.43 22.58
C VAL A 327 3.47 0.93 21.96
N GLN A 328 3.45 1.96 22.81
CA GLN A 328 3.38 3.35 22.39
C GLN A 328 4.76 3.98 22.52
N LEU A 329 5.28 4.53 21.43
CA LEU A 329 6.56 5.24 21.37
C LEU A 329 6.33 6.74 21.22
N ASP A 330 7.09 7.53 21.99
CA ASP A 330 7.21 8.97 21.75
C ASP A 330 8.29 9.22 20.70
N VAL A 331 7.87 9.50 19.47
CA VAL A 331 8.82 9.71 18.37
C VAL A 331 9.41 11.12 18.38
N ALA A 332 8.87 12.03 19.18
CA ALA A 332 9.38 13.38 19.40
C ALA A 332 10.07 13.51 20.79
N ASN A 333 10.78 12.48 21.24
CA ASN A 333 11.48 12.48 22.53
C ASN A 333 12.79 13.29 22.50
N CYS A 334 12.70 14.60 22.23
CA CYS A 334 13.85 15.47 21.96
C CYS A 334 14.80 15.67 23.15
N ALA A 335 14.32 15.45 24.38
CA ALA A 335 15.14 15.55 25.59
C ALA A 335 16.36 14.60 25.57
N GLN A 336 16.30 13.52 24.79
CA GLN A 336 17.43 12.60 24.60
C GLN A 336 18.65 13.24 23.93
N TYR A 337 18.46 14.33 23.19
CA TYR A 337 19.54 15.08 22.55
C TYR A 337 20.21 16.09 23.51
N GLY A 338 19.70 16.21 24.74
CA GLY A 338 20.33 16.94 25.83
C GLY A 338 20.11 18.46 25.79
N ASN A 339 20.97 19.15 26.56
CA ASN A 339 20.88 20.58 26.84
C ASN A 339 21.98 21.39 26.13
N ASN A 340 22.43 20.90 24.97
CA ASN A 340 23.42 21.59 24.15
C ASN A 340 22.82 21.83 22.75
N CYS A 341 22.91 23.07 22.28
CA CYS A 341 22.39 23.47 20.97
C CYS A 341 23.00 22.62 19.85
N GLY A 342 24.32 22.36 19.92
CA GLY A 342 25.03 21.57 18.92
C GLY A 342 24.44 20.17 18.76
N ASP A 343 24.21 19.47 19.87
CA ASP A 343 23.70 18.09 19.85
C ASP A 343 22.25 18.02 19.32
N CYS A 344 21.41 18.98 19.71
CA CYS A 344 20.03 19.09 19.21
C CYS A 344 19.97 19.32 17.68
N VAL A 345 20.77 20.26 17.17
CA VAL A 345 20.79 20.59 15.73
C VAL A 345 21.44 19.46 14.91
N LEU A 346 22.50 18.83 15.44
CA LEU A 346 23.19 17.72 14.78
C LEU A 346 22.38 16.42 14.75
N ALA A 347 21.41 16.25 15.68
CA ALA A 347 20.47 15.13 15.62
C ALA A 347 19.63 15.14 14.33
N ARG A 348 19.40 16.32 13.75
CA ARG A 348 18.64 16.53 12.50
C ARG A 348 17.26 15.85 12.51
N ASP A 349 16.68 15.76 13.69
CA ASP A 349 15.37 15.18 13.91
C ASP A 349 14.31 16.25 13.63
N PRO A 350 13.46 16.10 12.59
CA PRO A 350 12.51 17.13 12.20
C PRO A 350 11.35 17.33 13.18
N TYR A 351 11.29 16.56 14.27
CA TYR A 351 10.34 16.81 15.36
C TYR A 351 10.95 17.59 16.51
N CYS A 352 12.22 17.99 16.40
CA CYS A 352 12.97 18.58 17.50
C CYS A 352 13.61 19.90 17.10
N GLY A 353 13.52 20.87 18.01
CA GLY A 353 14.08 22.21 17.85
C GLY A 353 14.75 22.68 19.14
N TRP A 354 15.68 23.62 18.99
CA TRP A 354 16.37 24.22 20.13
C TRP A 354 15.62 25.47 20.61
N ASN A 355 15.19 25.49 21.88
CA ASN A 355 14.44 26.63 22.43
C ASN A 355 15.30 27.71 23.11
N GLY A 356 16.63 27.58 23.06
CA GLY A 356 17.57 28.45 23.76
C GLY A 356 18.20 27.82 25.01
N THR A 357 17.57 26.80 25.61
CA THR A 357 18.03 26.17 26.85
C THR A 357 18.13 24.65 26.78
N HIS A 358 17.20 23.99 26.08
CA HIS A 358 17.18 22.54 25.89
C HIS A 358 16.51 22.18 24.56
N CYS A 359 16.71 20.95 24.10
CA CYS A 359 16.07 20.43 22.91
C CYS A 359 14.62 20.03 23.21
N THR A 360 13.66 20.59 22.49
CA THR A 360 12.22 20.39 22.70
C THR A 360 11.51 19.92 21.44
N PRO A 361 10.36 19.25 21.57
CA PRO A 361 9.47 19.00 20.44
C PRO A 361 9.05 20.30 19.74
N GLU A 362 8.97 20.29 18.41
CA GLU A 362 8.40 21.38 17.61
C GLU A 362 6.87 21.28 17.45
#